data_AF-A0AAW9SDN0-F1
#
_entry.id   AF-A0AAW9SDN0-F1
#
_cell.length_a   1.000
_cell.length_b   1.000
_cell.length_c   1.000
_cell.angle_alpha   90.00
_cell.angle_beta   90.00
_cell.angle_gamma   90.00
#
_symmetry.space_group_name_H-M   'P 1'
#
loop_
_entity.id
_entity.type
_entity.pdbx_description
1 polymer ?
#
loop_
_entity_poly.entity_id
_entity_poly.type
_entity_poly.pdbx_seq_one_letter_code
_entity_poly.pdbx_strand_id
1 'polypeptide(L)'
;MKRLLLLLACLTISSAIYAQYYVIHVRGKIQLKKASVSIKVGDRLQSTDELTFSQPNAFAVVMSKEQGRMVLKAQPDEDNFEGEFIALVKNAIIPMKKNLQMSSRAVNITKVSDFNKYFGNDRFAILGDEFRIDVDPDAYEVSQERMFVYRYEHEGRAINKPLKIQNATLVFNKKKLYKSKGKTIDPNEIEKVDLYYFDQKASVSNKLATFKPVFVEENILIKELKSLSNFLTEHNVMQGQELKDELFSFISDIYGKTDPYFFNLWVEKNEVITQN
;
A
#
# COMPACT_ATOMS: atom_id res chain seq x y z
N MET A 1 -65.91 22.62 10.94
CA MET A 1 -64.49 22.70 11.35
C MET A 1 -63.91 21.31 11.72
N LYS A 2 -63.99 20.32 10.81
CA LYS A 2 -63.45 18.96 11.02
C LYS A 2 -62.70 18.39 9.80
N ARG A 3 -62.50 19.20 8.75
CA ARG A 3 -61.82 18.80 7.51
C ARG A 3 -60.47 19.49 7.29
N LEU A 4 -60.01 20.27 8.27
CA LEU A 4 -58.78 21.06 8.20
C LEU A 4 -57.73 20.63 9.24
N LEU A 5 -57.78 19.38 9.69
CA LEU A 5 -56.86 18.84 10.71
C LEU A 5 -56.19 17.52 10.27
N LEU A 6 -56.36 17.13 9.00
CA LEU A 6 -55.77 15.92 8.42
C LEU A 6 -54.74 16.22 7.31
N LEU A 7 -54.38 17.49 7.13
CA LEU A 7 -53.42 17.99 6.13
C LEU A 7 -52.11 18.46 6.77
N LEU A 8 -51.90 18.07 8.03
CA LEU A 8 -50.61 18.13 8.72
C LEU A 8 -50.10 16.69 8.95
N ALA A 9 -50.31 15.82 7.96
CA ALA A 9 -49.47 14.64 7.81
C ALA A 9 -48.08 15.16 7.48
N CYS A 10 -47.28 15.35 8.53
CA CYS A 10 -45.84 15.50 8.48
C CYS A 10 -45.27 14.61 7.37
N LEU A 11 -45.02 15.20 6.20
CA LEU A 11 -43.92 14.79 5.35
C LEU A 11 -42.65 15.12 6.15
N THR A 12 -42.37 14.34 7.19
CA THR A 12 -40.99 14.11 7.61
C THR A 12 -40.40 13.30 6.47
N ILE A 13 -39.97 13.99 5.41
CA ILE A 13 -38.99 13.47 4.49
C ILE A 13 -37.77 13.25 5.37
N SER A 14 -37.68 12.06 5.98
CA SER A 14 -36.46 11.52 6.49
C SER A 14 -35.55 11.48 5.28
N SER A 15 -34.72 12.52 5.13
CA SER A 15 -33.54 12.46 4.30
C SER A 15 -32.71 11.36 4.91
N ALA A 16 -32.91 10.12 4.42
CA ALA A 16 -32.09 9.00 4.77
C ALA A 16 -30.66 9.44 4.51
N ILE A 17 -29.91 9.66 5.60
CA ILE A 17 -28.49 9.95 5.53
C ILE A 17 -27.87 8.64 5.07
N TYR A 18 -27.72 8.48 3.76
CA TYR A 18 -27.02 7.34 3.21
C TYR A 18 -25.56 7.45 3.63
N ALA A 19 -25.02 6.36 4.15
CA ALA A 19 -23.60 6.27 4.46
C ALA A 19 -22.80 6.62 3.20
N GLN A 20 -21.92 7.60 3.32
CA GLN A 20 -21.01 8.02 2.28
C GLN A 20 -19.65 7.39 2.51
N TYR A 21 -19.08 6.85 1.43
CA TYR A 21 -17.80 6.17 1.43
C TYR A 21 -16.83 6.90 0.53
N TYR A 22 -15.69 7.29 1.08
CA TYR A 22 -14.66 8.02 0.36
C TYR A 22 -13.58 7.07 -0.15
N VAL A 23 -13.29 7.08 -1.45
CA VAL A 23 -12.33 6.17 -2.08
C VAL A 23 -10.89 6.62 -1.81
N ILE A 24 -10.09 5.77 -1.17
CA ILE A 24 -8.70 6.03 -0.81
C ILE A 24 -7.73 5.27 -1.70
N HIS A 25 -8.06 4.04 -2.10
CA HIS A 25 -7.21 3.20 -2.96
C HIS A 25 -8.08 2.42 -3.93
N VAL A 26 -7.57 2.16 -5.12
CA VAL A 26 -8.22 1.31 -6.13
C VAL A 26 -7.18 0.40 -6.76
N ARG A 27 -7.42 -0.91 -6.71
CA ARG A 27 -6.68 -1.93 -7.44
C ARG A 27 -7.60 -2.62 -8.43
N GLY A 28 -7.15 -2.71 -9.68
CA GLY A 28 -7.93 -3.28 -10.77
C GLY A 28 -9.00 -2.32 -11.28
N LYS A 29 -9.83 -2.80 -12.21
CA LYS A 29 -10.88 -2.01 -12.85
C LYS A 29 -12.21 -2.19 -12.11
N ILE A 30 -12.68 -1.11 -11.49
CA ILE A 30 -13.96 -1.04 -10.77
C ILE A 30 -14.75 0.15 -11.33
N GLN A 31 -16.02 -0.06 -11.69
CA GLN A 31 -16.84 0.96 -12.36
C GLN A 31 -18.19 1.14 -11.68
N LEU A 32 -18.70 2.37 -11.69
CA LEU A 32 -20.10 2.65 -11.37
C LEU A 32 -20.98 2.17 -12.53
N LYS A 33 -21.86 1.21 -12.28
CA LYS A 33 -22.68 0.58 -13.33
C LYS A 33 -23.54 1.59 -14.08
N LYS A 34 -24.14 2.55 -13.37
CA LYS A 34 -25.04 3.57 -13.96
C LYS A 34 -24.32 4.53 -14.93
N ALA A 35 -23.05 4.82 -14.67
CA ALA A 35 -22.29 5.82 -15.42
C ALA A 35 -21.25 5.19 -16.35
N SER A 36 -20.94 3.89 -16.19
CA SER A 36 -19.80 3.21 -16.80
C SER A 36 -18.46 3.93 -16.58
N VAL A 37 -18.38 4.72 -15.50
CA VAL A 37 -17.19 5.48 -15.11
C VAL A 37 -16.41 4.67 -14.09
N SER A 38 -15.10 4.51 -14.33
CA SER A 38 -14.20 3.88 -13.37
C SER A 38 -14.06 4.75 -12.12
N ILE A 39 -14.21 4.14 -10.95
CA ILE A 39 -13.96 4.84 -9.69
C ILE A 39 -12.47 5.12 -9.52
N LYS A 40 -12.14 6.22 -8.87
CA LYS A 40 -10.77 6.66 -8.60
C LYS A 40 -10.63 7.19 -7.18
N VAL A 41 -9.37 7.30 -6.73
CA VAL A 41 -9.02 7.95 -5.46
C VAL A 41 -9.65 9.34 -5.40
N GLY A 42 -10.31 9.63 -4.29
CA GLY A 42 -11.03 10.88 -4.03
C GLY A 42 -12.50 10.87 -4.42
N ASP A 43 -13.01 9.82 -5.08
CA ASP A 43 -14.43 9.71 -5.37
C ASP A 43 -15.26 9.46 -4.10
N ARG A 44 -16.53 9.84 -4.15
CA ARG A 44 -17.53 9.59 -3.09
C ARG A 44 -18.55 8.59 -3.61
N LEU A 45 -18.75 7.51 -2.88
CA LEU A 45 -19.72 6.46 -3.17
C LEU A 45 -20.84 6.48 -2.15
N GLN A 46 -22.06 6.27 -2.62
CA GLN A 46 -23.23 6.03 -1.77
C GLN A 46 -23.35 4.53 -1.48
N SER A 47 -23.94 4.20 -0.33
CA SER A 47 -24.24 2.80 0.04
C SER A 47 -25.09 2.04 -0.98
N THR A 48 -25.84 2.76 -1.81
CA THR A 48 -26.75 2.26 -2.85
C THR A 48 -26.13 2.22 -4.24
N ASP A 49 -24.88 2.67 -4.41
CA ASP A 49 -24.21 2.60 -5.71
C ASP A 49 -23.93 1.14 -6.09
N GLU A 50 -24.17 0.82 -7.37
CA GLU A 50 -23.84 -0.48 -7.96
C GLU A 50 -22.46 -0.38 -8.62
N LEU A 51 -21.55 -1.25 -8.18
CA LEU A 51 -20.19 -1.34 -8.71
C LEU A 51 -20.04 -2.60 -9.55
N THR A 52 -19.32 -2.48 -10.67
CA THR A 52 -18.87 -3.57 -11.53
C THR A 52 -17.37 -3.79 -11.33
N PHE A 53 -16.98 -4.98 -10.90
CA PHE A 53 -15.58 -5.39 -10.74
C PHE A 53 -15.20 -6.26 -11.94
N SER A 54 -14.29 -5.75 -12.79
CA SER A 54 -13.91 -6.47 -14.02
C SER A 54 -12.86 -7.58 -13.78
N GLN A 55 -12.33 -7.71 -12.57
CA GLN A 55 -11.28 -8.67 -12.22
C GLN A 55 -11.55 -9.30 -10.85
N PRO A 56 -11.26 -10.61 -10.64
CA PRO A 56 -11.51 -11.28 -9.36
C PRO A 56 -10.71 -10.71 -8.18
N ASN A 57 -9.55 -10.12 -8.46
CA ASN A 57 -8.67 -9.50 -7.45
C ASN A 57 -8.83 -7.98 -7.37
N ALA A 58 -9.82 -7.40 -8.05
CA ALA A 58 -10.10 -5.98 -7.97
C ALA A 58 -10.69 -5.63 -6.58
N PHE A 59 -10.14 -4.60 -5.97
CA PHE A 59 -10.67 -4.07 -4.71
C PHE A 59 -10.42 -2.57 -4.61
N ALA A 60 -11.22 -1.89 -3.80
CA ALA A 60 -10.97 -0.52 -3.38
C ALA A 60 -10.89 -0.44 -1.86
N VAL A 61 -10.12 0.49 -1.35
CA VAL A 61 -10.18 0.88 0.06
C VAL A 61 -11.03 2.13 0.14
N VAL A 62 -12.03 2.10 0.99
CA VAL A 62 -12.89 3.24 1.27
C VAL A 62 -12.86 3.59 2.74
N MET A 63 -13.28 4.80 3.06
CA MET A 63 -13.43 5.25 4.44
C MET A 63 -14.77 5.93 4.68
N SER A 64 -15.31 5.72 5.86
CA SER A 64 -16.40 6.52 6.40
C SER A 64 -16.05 7.02 7.80
N LYS A 65 -16.71 8.09 8.25
CA LYS A 65 -16.50 8.66 9.57
C LYS A 65 -16.83 7.68 10.70
N GLU A 66 -17.87 6.87 10.49
CA GLU A 66 -18.40 5.96 11.51
C GLU A 66 -17.66 4.61 11.57
N GLN A 67 -17.22 4.09 10.41
CA GLN A 67 -16.69 2.73 10.31
C GLN A 67 -15.18 2.67 10.03
N GLY A 68 -14.52 3.81 9.79
CA GLY A 68 -13.10 3.86 9.49
C GLY A 68 -12.76 3.26 8.12
N ARG A 69 -11.58 2.65 7.98
CA ARG A 69 -11.14 2.01 6.72
C ARG A 69 -11.89 0.70 6.48
N MET A 70 -12.35 0.51 5.25
CA MET A 70 -13.02 -0.70 4.79
C MET A 70 -12.51 -1.08 3.40
N VAL A 71 -12.59 -2.36 3.08
CA VAL A 71 -12.30 -2.88 1.74
C VAL A 71 -13.61 -3.13 1.01
N LEU A 72 -13.74 -2.56 -0.19
CA LEU A 72 -14.70 -2.96 -1.20
C LEU A 72 -14.08 -4.03 -2.07
N LYS A 73 -14.63 -5.24 -2.06
CA LYS A 73 -14.18 -6.32 -2.95
C LYS A 73 -15.37 -7.09 -3.49
N ALA A 74 -15.19 -7.70 -4.65
CA ALA A 74 -16.14 -8.69 -5.13
C ALA A 74 -16.26 -9.83 -4.10
N GLN A 75 -17.48 -10.17 -3.70
CA GLN A 75 -17.75 -11.41 -2.98
C GLN A 75 -18.28 -12.38 -4.04
N PRO A 76 -17.52 -13.38 -4.47
CA PRO A 76 -18.05 -14.34 -5.43
C PRO A 76 -19.30 -14.99 -4.83
N ASP A 77 -20.45 -14.84 -5.48
CA ASP A 77 -21.56 -15.75 -5.27
C ASP A 77 -21.12 -17.13 -5.79
N GLU A 78 -21.52 -18.20 -5.12
CA GLU A 78 -21.06 -19.59 -5.36
C GLU A 78 -21.22 -20.06 -6.83
N ASP A 79 -22.00 -19.34 -7.65
CA ASP A 79 -22.37 -19.71 -9.03
C ASP A 79 -21.69 -18.95 -10.18
N ASN A 80 -20.81 -17.95 -9.95
CA ASN A 80 -20.18 -17.19 -11.05
C ASN A 80 -18.68 -16.93 -10.83
N PHE A 81 -17.86 -17.93 -11.19
CA PHE A 81 -16.39 -17.84 -11.09
C PHE A 81 -15.71 -17.26 -12.33
N GLU A 82 -16.45 -16.94 -13.40
CA GLU A 82 -15.92 -16.35 -14.64
C GLU A 82 -16.78 -15.17 -15.10
N GLY A 83 -16.39 -13.93 -14.76
CA GLY A 83 -17.07 -12.75 -15.28
C GLY A 83 -16.91 -11.46 -14.47
N GLU A 84 -17.61 -10.42 -14.92
CA GLU A 84 -17.77 -9.17 -14.19
C GLU A 84 -18.71 -9.36 -12.99
N PHE A 85 -18.31 -8.89 -11.81
CA PHE A 85 -19.12 -8.99 -10.60
C PHE A 85 -19.83 -7.67 -10.31
N ILE A 86 -21.14 -7.72 -10.02
CA ILE A 86 -21.94 -6.55 -9.66
C ILE A 86 -22.35 -6.64 -8.20
N ALA A 87 -22.00 -5.63 -7.40
CA ALA A 87 -22.50 -5.53 -6.03
C ALA A 87 -22.86 -4.10 -5.64
N LEU A 88 -23.82 -4.00 -4.71
CA LEU A 88 -24.04 -2.77 -3.97
C LEU A 88 -22.88 -2.52 -3.01
N VAL A 89 -22.46 -1.26 -2.91
CA VAL A 89 -21.37 -0.84 -2.01
C VAL A 89 -21.55 -1.44 -0.62
N LYS A 90 -22.71 -1.26 0.02
CA LYS A 90 -22.98 -1.77 1.39
C LYS A 90 -22.77 -3.28 1.56
N ASN A 91 -22.94 -4.08 0.50
CA ASN A 91 -22.80 -5.53 0.54
C ASN A 91 -21.36 -5.98 0.22
N ALA A 92 -20.58 -5.12 -0.43
CA ALA A 92 -19.19 -5.38 -0.80
C ALA A 92 -18.17 -4.89 0.25
N ILE A 93 -18.64 -4.18 1.28
CA ILE A 93 -17.82 -3.58 2.35
C ILE A 93 -17.40 -4.63 3.37
N ILE A 94 -16.11 -4.67 3.67
CA ILE A 94 -15.55 -5.45 4.77
C ILE A 94 -14.67 -4.54 5.65
N PRO A 95 -14.92 -4.45 6.97
CA PRO A 95 -14.06 -3.67 7.87
C PRO A 95 -12.61 -4.14 7.85
N MET A 96 -11.66 -3.20 7.79
CA MET A 96 -10.24 -3.53 7.93
C MET A 96 -9.86 -3.62 9.41
N LYS A 97 -9.21 -4.72 9.80
CA LYS A 97 -8.56 -4.78 11.12
C LYS A 97 -7.39 -3.79 11.12
N LYS A 98 -7.37 -2.87 12.08
CA LYS A 98 -6.25 -1.94 12.23
C LYS A 98 -5.02 -2.66 12.77
N ASN A 99 -3.95 -2.72 11.98
CA ASN A 99 -2.62 -3.05 12.50
C ASN A 99 -1.95 -1.75 12.98
N LEU A 100 -2.28 -1.34 14.21
CA LEU A 100 -1.60 -0.22 14.88
C LEU A 100 -0.27 -0.74 15.44
N GLN A 101 0.73 -0.90 14.57
CA GLN A 101 2.11 -1.16 15.00
C GLN A 101 3.07 -0.20 14.32
N MET A 102 2.91 1.10 14.60
CA MET A 102 4.09 1.96 14.66
C MET A 102 4.62 1.82 16.09
N SER A 103 5.70 1.06 16.28
CA SER A 103 6.36 1.01 17.58
C SER A 103 6.74 2.45 17.95
N SER A 104 6.23 2.96 19.07
CA SER A 104 6.68 4.23 19.68
C SER A 104 8.17 4.23 20.05
N ARG A 105 8.81 3.07 19.89
CA ARG A 105 10.25 2.87 19.82
C ARG A 105 10.63 2.57 18.38
N ALA A 106 10.35 3.48 17.44
CA ALA A 106 11.11 3.54 16.20
C ALA A 106 12.53 3.94 16.61
N VAL A 107 13.25 2.98 17.20
CA VAL A 107 14.71 3.03 17.31
C VAL A 107 15.12 3.26 15.88
N ASN A 108 15.74 4.41 15.63
CA ASN A 108 16.39 4.67 14.36
C ASN A 108 17.35 3.51 14.16
N ILE A 109 16.94 2.48 13.40
CA ILE A 109 17.85 1.46 12.90
C ILE A 109 18.62 2.20 11.82
N THR A 110 19.58 3.01 12.27
CA THR A 110 20.44 3.79 11.38
C THR A 110 21.40 2.89 10.64
N LYS A 111 21.55 1.62 11.06
CA LYS A 111 22.38 0.61 10.41
C LYS A 111 21.77 -0.77 10.56
N VAL A 112 21.63 -1.50 9.45
CA VAL A 112 21.04 -2.83 9.41
C VAL A 112 22.12 -3.91 9.50
N SER A 113 22.04 -4.73 10.56
CA SER A 113 22.87 -5.93 10.76
C SER A 113 22.10 -7.24 10.51
N ASP A 114 20.78 -7.23 10.69
CA ASP A 114 19.89 -8.38 10.43
C ASP A 114 18.84 -8.02 9.37
N PHE A 115 19.14 -8.38 8.11
CA PHE A 115 18.24 -8.11 6.99
C PHE A 115 16.96 -8.95 7.03
N ASN A 116 17.00 -10.15 7.62
CA ASN A 116 15.83 -11.01 7.74
C ASN A 116 14.79 -10.35 8.66
N LYS A 117 15.24 -9.82 9.80
CA LYS A 117 14.40 -9.05 10.72
C LYS A 117 13.95 -7.72 10.10
N TYR A 118 14.83 -7.07 9.35
CA TYR A 118 14.55 -5.78 8.72
C TYR A 118 13.45 -5.88 7.66
N PHE A 119 13.62 -6.75 6.65
CA PHE A 119 12.63 -6.91 5.59
C PHE A 119 11.42 -7.76 6.03
N GLY A 120 11.63 -8.71 6.94
CA GLY A 120 10.65 -9.76 7.22
C GLY A 120 10.61 -10.80 6.10
N ASN A 121 9.57 -11.64 6.12
CA ASN A 121 9.41 -12.78 5.20
C ASN A 121 8.24 -12.60 4.20
N ASP A 122 7.69 -11.40 4.11
CA ASP A 122 6.50 -11.08 3.32
C ASP A 122 6.75 -9.83 2.45
N ARG A 123 5.69 -9.09 2.10
CA ARG A 123 5.74 -7.86 1.33
C ARG A 123 6.47 -6.76 2.09
N PHE A 124 7.43 -6.15 1.42
CA PHE A 124 8.14 -4.96 1.87
C PHE A 124 7.88 -3.81 0.89
N ALA A 125 7.16 -2.78 1.34
CA ALA A 125 6.83 -1.62 0.54
C ALA A 125 8.06 -0.71 0.40
N ILE A 126 8.37 -0.36 -0.85
CA ILE A 126 9.40 0.59 -1.23
C ILE A 126 8.68 1.80 -1.82
N LEU A 127 8.84 2.96 -1.16
CA LEU A 127 8.14 4.18 -1.55
C LEU A 127 8.93 4.87 -2.68
N GLY A 128 8.45 4.75 -3.92
CA GLY A 128 9.12 5.26 -5.11
C GLY A 128 9.98 4.21 -5.84
N ASP A 129 10.93 4.71 -6.65
CA ASP A 129 11.78 3.88 -7.53
C ASP A 129 13.14 3.51 -6.90
N GLU A 130 13.51 4.14 -5.79
CA GLU A 130 14.79 3.94 -5.13
C GLU A 130 14.64 3.87 -3.61
N PHE A 131 15.31 2.89 -3.01
CA PHE A 131 15.39 2.70 -1.58
C PHE A 131 16.85 2.55 -1.15
N ARG A 132 17.20 3.15 -0.02
CA ARG A 132 18.56 3.18 0.51
C ARG A 132 18.54 2.65 1.92
N ILE A 133 19.51 1.84 2.29
CA ILE A 133 19.62 1.30 3.65
C ILE A 133 21.07 1.38 4.06
N ASP A 134 21.33 1.97 5.21
CA ASP A 134 22.65 1.95 5.80
C ASP A 134 22.91 0.58 6.42
N VAL A 135 24.05 -0.02 6.07
CA VAL A 135 24.46 -1.34 6.50
C VAL A 135 25.39 -1.18 7.70
N ASP A 136 25.28 -2.09 8.67
CA ASP A 136 26.21 -2.14 9.78
C ASP A 136 27.59 -2.65 9.31
N PRO A 137 28.65 -1.80 9.29
CA PRO A 137 29.96 -2.19 8.81
C PRO A 137 30.63 -3.24 9.71
N ASP A 138 30.22 -3.36 10.98
CA ASP A 138 30.75 -4.36 11.90
C ASP A 138 30.18 -5.75 11.58
N ALA A 139 28.98 -5.82 11.01
CA ALA A 139 28.36 -7.05 10.56
C ALA A 139 28.72 -7.41 9.10
N TYR A 140 28.89 -6.41 8.24
CA TYR A 140 29.16 -6.60 6.81
C TYR A 140 30.26 -5.67 6.32
N GLU A 141 31.46 -6.22 6.14
CA GLU A 141 32.59 -5.50 5.55
C GLU A 141 32.32 -5.08 4.09
N VAL A 142 32.42 -3.79 3.81
CA VAL A 142 32.26 -3.26 2.46
C VAL A 142 33.62 -3.24 1.75
N SER A 143 33.83 -4.16 0.80
CA SER A 143 35.06 -4.24 0.01
C SER A 143 34.77 -4.60 -1.45
N GLN A 144 35.79 -4.65 -2.31
CA GLN A 144 35.63 -5.13 -3.70
C GLN A 144 35.43 -6.65 -3.77
N GLU A 145 35.87 -7.38 -2.73
CA GLU A 145 35.78 -8.84 -2.66
C GLU A 145 34.46 -9.32 -2.04
N ARG A 146 33.72 -8.43 -1.38
CA ARG A 146 32.44 -8.75 -0.74
C ARG A 146 31.31 -7.88 -1.27
N MET A 147 30.20 -8.52 -1.64
CA MET A 147 29.11 -7.83 -2.31
C MET A 147 27.74 -8.36 -1.91
N PHE A 148 26.76 -7.46 -1.93
CA PHE A 148 25.36 -7.86 -1.81
C PHE A 148 24.81 -8.22 -3.19
N VAL A 149 24.05 -9.31 -3.25
CA VAL A 149 23.42 -9.80 -4.47
C VAL A 149 21.93 -9.91 -4.25
N TYR A 150 21.18 -9.22 -5.10
CA TYR A 150 19.74 -9.28 -5.18
C TYR A 150 19.34 -10.31 -6.25
N ARG A 151 18.76 -11.42 -5.82
CA ARG A 151 18.44 -12.55 -6.68
C ARG A 151 16.93 -12.76 -6.76
N TYR A 152 16.43 -13.03 -7.96
CA TYR A 152 15.04 -13.43 -8.18
C TYR A 152 14.93 -14.38 -9.38
N GLU A 153 13.79 -15.05 -9.50
CA GLU A 153 13.50 -15.92 -10.64
C GLU A 153 12.50 -15.24 -11.57
N HIS A 154 12.75 -15.34 -12.88
CA HIS A 154 11.84 -14.85 -13.91
C HIS A 154 11.90 -15.81 -15.11
N GLU A 155 10.74 -16.30 -15.56
CA GLU A 155 10.63 -17.29 -16.65
C GLU A 155 11.51 -18.54 -16.42
N GLY A 156 11.54 -19.06 -15.18
CA GLY A 156 12.32 -20.24 -14.79
C GLY A 156 13.85 -20.03 -14.76
N ARG A 157 14.32 -18.78 -14.84
CA ARG A 157 15.75 -18.44 -14.78
C ARG A 157 16.06 -17.56 -13.58
N ALA A 158 17.11 -17.93 -12.85
CA ALA A 158 17.67 -17.09 -11.80
C ALA A 158 18.38 -15.87 -12.40
N ILE A 159 18.04 -14.69 -11.89
CA ILE A 159 18.64 -13.42 -12.24
C ILE A 159 19.34 -12.87 -10.99
N ASN A 160 20.65 -12.68 -11.09
CA ASN A 160 21.48 -12.12 -10.01
C ASN A 160 21.81 -10.66 -10.34
N LYS A 161 21.57 -9.76 -9.39
CA LYS A 161 21.88 -8.33 -9.49
C LYS A 161 22.81 -7.91 -8.37
N PRO A 162 24.09 -7.63 -8.67
CA PRO A 162 24.98 -6.91 -7.76
C PRO A 162 24.33 -5.61 -7.29
N LEU A 163 24.27 -5.42 -5.98
CA LEU A 163 23.82 -4.16 -5.41
C LEU A 163 25.00 -3.20 -5.24
N LYS A 164 24.75 -1.92 -5.52
CA LYS A 164 25.75 -0.88 -5.30
C LYS A 164 25.79 -0.52 -3.82
N ILE A 165 26.99 -0.48 -3.25
CA ILE A 165 27.24 0.05 -1.92
C ILE A 165 28.01 1.37 -2.08
N GLN A 166 27.58 2.41 -1.39
CA GLN A 166 28.28 3.70 -1.32
C GLN A 166 28.25 4.16 0.13
N ASN A 167 29.41 4.39 0.75
CA ASN A 167 29.50 4.83 2.15
C ASN A 167 28.70 3.95 3.14
N ALA A 168 28.81 2.62 2.98
CA ALA A 168 28.00 1.63 3.71
C ALA A 168 26.48 1.68 3.45
N THR A 169 26.01 2.49 2.50
CA THR A 169 24.61 2.51 2.08
C THR A 169 24.37 1.57 0.90
N LEU A 170 23.49 0.60 1.09
CA LEU A 170 22.98 -0.30 0.06
C LEU A 170 21.85 0.38 -0.72
N VAL A 171 21.93 0.37 -2.04
CA VAL A 171 20.95 1.06 -2.91
C VAL A 171 20.15 0.06 -3.75
N PHE A 172 18.84 0.04 -3.55
CA PHE A 172 17.87 -0.69 -4.35
C PHE A 172 17.24 0.25 -5.35
N ASN A 173 17.59 0.11 -6.63
CA ASN A 173 17.05 0.94 -7.70
C ASN A 173 16.22 0.08 -8.66
N LYS A 174 14.91 0.30 -8.72
CA LYS A 174 13.94 -0.49 -9.49
C LYS A 174 14.41 -0.71 -10.94
N LYS A 175 14.78 0.37 -11.63
CA LYS A 175 15.19 0.30 -13.05
C LYS A 175 16.45 -0.54 -13.27
N LYS A 176 17.38 -0.57 -12.31
CA LYS A 176 18.60 -1.39 -12.40
C LYS A 176 18.34 -2.84 -12.03
N LEU A 177 17.55 -3.08 -10.99
CA LEU A 177 17.26 -4.43 -10.49
C LEU A 177 16.44 -5.24 -11.49
N TYR A 178 15.49 -4.60 -12.16
CA TYR A 178 14.56 -5.27 -13.07
C TYR A 178 14.88 -5.02 -14.54
N LYS A 179 16.16 -4.80 -14.86
CA LYS A 179 16.64 -4.76 -16.26
C LYS A 179 17.56 -5.94 -16.54
N SER A 180 17.18 -6.82 -17.46
CA SER A 180 17.97 -8.00 -17.85
C SER A 180 18.06 -8.11 -19.37
N LYS A 181 19.29 -8.24 -19.89
CA LYS A 181 19.57 -8.35 -21.35
C LYS A 181 18.86 -7.27 -22.19
N GLY A 182 18.83 -6.03 -21.69
CA GLY A 182 18.18 -4.89 -22.36
C GLY A 182 16.65 -4.80 -22.18
N LYS A 183 15.99 -5.84 -21.65
CA LYS A 183 14.55 -5.85 -21.37
C LYS A 183 14.27 -5.40 -19.93
N THR A 184 13.19 -4.65 -19.76
CA THR A 184 12.62 -4.32 -18.44
C THR A 184 11.65 -5.42 -18.04
N ILE A 185 11.80 -5.91 -16.82
CA ILE A 185 10.93 -6.90 -16.18
C ILE A 185 9.99 -6.12 -15.26
N ASP A 186 8.70 -6.46 -15.24
CA ASP A 186 7.78 -5.87 -14.28
C ASP A 186 8.04 -6.49 -12.89
N PRO A 187 8.39 -5.71 -11.85
CA PRO A 187 8.52 -6.23 -10.49
C PRO A 187 7.29 -6.98 -9.97
N ASN A 188 6.09 -6.69 -10.50
CA ASN A 188 4.86 -7.35 -10.09
C ASN A 188 4.78 -8.82 -10.52
N GLU A 189 5.56 -9.22 -11.54
CA GLU A 189 5.69 -10.60 -12.00
C GLU A 189 6.62 -11.43 -11.09
N ILE A 190 7.34 -10.76 -10.18
CA ILE A 190 8.30 -11.40 -9.29
C ILE A 190 7.65 -11.66 -7.93
N GLU A 191 7.55 -12.93 -7.56
CA GLU A 191 6.91 -13.31 -6.30
C GLU A 191 7.77 -13.00 -5.09
N LYS A 192 9.06 -13.37 -5.13
CA LYS A 192 10.00 -13.22 -4.03
C LYS A 192 11.40 -12.93 -4.56
N VAL A 193 12.18 -12.27 -3.72
CA VAL A 193 13.59 -11.98 -3.96
C VAL A 193 14.39 -12.44 -2.75
N ASP A 194 15.58 -12.94 -3.03
CA ASP A 194 16.57 -13.32 -2.03
C ASP A 194 17.68 -12.28 -2.02
N LEU A 195 18.04 -11.81 -0.83
CA LEU A 195 19.22 -10.99 -0.62
C LEU A 195 20.34 -11.88 -0.11
N TYR A 196 21.48 -11.87 -0.80
CA TYR A 196 22.68 -12.58 -0.41
C TYR A 196 23.82 -11.61 -0.09
N TYR A 197 24.72 -12.06 0.78
CA TYR A 197 26.05 -11.51 0.95
C TYR A 197 27.07 -12.52 0.42
N PHE A 198 27.87 -12.12 -0.56
CA PHE A 198 28.79 -12.99 -1.29
C PHE A 198 30.23 -12.59 -1.02
N ASP A 199 31.05 -13.55 -0.62
CA ASP A 199 32.50 -13.43 -0.51
C ASP A 199 33.14 -14.07 -1.74
N GLN A 200 33.71 -13.24 -2.62
CA GLN A 200 34.31 -13.68 -3.89
C GLN A 200 35.56 -14.54 -3.66
N LYS A 201 36.35 -14.22 -2.64
CA LYS A 201 37.61 -14.92 -2.36
C LYS A 201 37.35 -16.33 -1.85
N ALA A 202 36.39 -16.48 -0.94
CA ALA A 202 35.99 -17.78 -0.42
C ALA A 202 35.01 -18.53 -1.34
N SER A 203 34.41 -17.84 -2.33
CA SER A 203 33.30 -18.36 -3.15
C SER A 203 32.12 -18.86 -2.30
N VAL A 204 31.85 -18.17 -1.19
CA VAL A 204 30.77 -18.50 -0.25
C VAL A 204 29.67 -17.45 -0.34
N SER A 205 28.42 -17.91 -0.43
CA SER A 205 27.23 -17.06 -0.38
C SER A 205 26.44 -17.31 0.90
N ASN A 206 26.14 -16.26 1.65
CA ASN A 206 25.21 -16.31 2.77
C ASN A 206 23.88 -15.65 2.39
N LYS A 207 22.76 -16.35 2.55
CA LYS A 207 21.43 -15.75 2.32
C LYS A 207 21.01 -14.96 3.55
N LEU A 208 20.76 -13.68 3.37
CA LEU A 208 20.43 -12.75 4.45
C LEU A 208 18.93 -12.59 4.67
N ALA A 209 18.13 -12.62 3.60
CA ALA A 209 16.68 -12.44 3.68
C ALA A 209 15.98 -12.98 2.43
N THR A 210 14.70 -13.31 2.57
CA THR A 210 13.78 -13.60 1.46
C THR A 210 12.51 -12.77 1.66
N PHE A 211 12.15 -11.91 0.71
CA PHE A 211 10.99 -11.01 0.85
C PHE A 211 10.34 -10.69 -0.50
N LYS A 212 9.17 -10.05 -0.48
CA LYS A 212 8.49 -9.55 -1.70
C LYS A 212 8.59 -8.03 -1.78
N PRO A 213 9.44 -7.46 -2.63
CA PRO A 213 9.54 -6.02 -2.82
C PRO A 213 8.28 -5.48 -3.52
N VAL A 214 7.71 -4.40 -3.00
CA VAL A 214 6.55 -3.73 -3.60
C VAL A 214 6.92 -2.28 -3.85
N PHE A 215 7.36 -1.97 -5.07
CA PHE A 215 7.68 -0.60 -5.48
C PHE A 215 6.40 0.19 -5.75
N VAL A 216 6.04 1.06 -4.82
CA VAL A 216 4.83 1.89 -4.89
C VAL A 216 5.12 3.14 -5.72
N GLU A 217 4.28 3.43 -6.71
CA GLU A 217 4.43 4.62 -7.53
C GLU A 217 4.17 5.89 -6.69
N GLU A 218 5.16 6.79 -6.67
CA GLU A 218 5.14 8.00 -5.83
C GLU A 218 3.91 8.87 -6.06
N ASN A 219 3.54 9.12 -7.32
CA ASN A 219 2.37 9.94 -7.66
C ASN A 219 1.04 9.32 -7.20
N ILE A 220 0.93 8.00 -7.24
CA ILE A 220 -0.26 7.29 -6.77
C ILE A 220 -0.30 7.39 -5.24
N LEU A 221 0.80 7.05 -4.57
CA LEU A 221 0.88 7.07 -3.11
C LEU A 221 0.60 8.47 -2.52
N ILE A 222 1.12 9.53 -3.14
CA ILE A 222 0.84 10.92 -2.73
C ILE A 222 -0.66 11.19 -2.77
N LYS A 223 -1.34 10.80 -3.86
CA LYS A 223 -2.80 11.01 -3.99
C LYS A 223 -3.56 10.24 -2.92
N GLU A 224 -3.22 8.99 -2.69
CA GLU A 224 -3.89 8.13 -1.69
C GLU A 224 -3.74 8.70 -0.28
N LEU A 225 -2.51 9.05 0.11
CA LEU A 225 -2.23 9.54 1.45
C LEU A 225 -2.77 10.96 1.67
N LYS A 226 -2.74 11.84 0.65
CA LYS A 226 -3.41 13.15 0.74
C LYS A 226 -4.92 13.01 0.83
N SER A 227 -5.51 12.11 0.04
CA SER A 227 -6.94 11.77 0.10
C SER A 227 -7.33 11.31 1.50
N LEU A 228 -6.58 10.35 2.07
CA LEU A 228 -6.79 9.86 3.44
C LEU A 228 -6.59 10.97 4.48
N SER A 229 -5.49 11.71 4.39
CA SER A 229 -5.16 12.80 5.32
C SER A 229 -6.24 13.87 5.33
N ASN A 230 -6.63 14.37 4.17
CA ASN A 230 -7.67 15.40 4.05
C ASN A 230 -9.01 14.92 4.61
N PHE A 231 -9.40 13.68 4.30
CA PHE A 231 -10.63 13.12 4.86
C PHE A 231 -10.60 13.13 6.40
N LEU A 232 -9.51 12.65 7.00
CA LEU A 232 -9.38 12.53 8.45
C LEU A 232 -9.33 13.90 9.15
N THR A 233 -8.62 14.87 8.58
CA THR A 233 -8.48 16.21 9.17
C THR A 233 -9.75 17.04 8.98
N GLU A 234 -10.33 17.10 7.78
CA GLU A 234 -11.56 17.86 7.49
C GLU A 234 -12.76 17.38 8.33
N HIS A 235 -12.80 16.09 8.69
CA HIS A 235 -13.87 15.51 9.48
C HIS A 235 -13.55 15.44 10.99
N ASN A 236 -12.43 16.03 11.43
CA ASN A 236 -11.95 16.02 12.82
C ASN A 236 -11.87 14.60 13.41
N VAL A 237 -11.40 13.63 12.61
CA VAL A 237 -11.25 12.23 13.05
C VAL A 237 -9.90 12.04 13.75
N MET A 238 -8.81 12.52 13.14
CA MET A 238 -7.43 12.34 13.61
C MET A 238 -6.54 13.51 13.15
N GLN A 239 -5.52 13.85 13.94
CA GLN A 239 -4.52 14.88 13.61
C GLN A 239 -3.14 14.53 14.19
N GLY A 240 -2.10 15.28 13.83
CA GLY A 240 -0.76 15.17 14.44
C GLY A 240 -0.13 13.78 14.28
N GLN A 241 0.39 13.22 15.38
CA GLN A 241 1.05 11.91 15.37
C GLN A 241 0.07 10.76 15.06
N GLU A 242 -1.16 10.83 15.55
CA GLU A 242 -2.18 9.80 15.29
C GLU A 242 -2.49 9.68 13.80
N LEU A 243 -2.53 10.81 13.10
CA LEU A 243 -2.66 10.83 11.64
C LEU A 243 -1.46 10.16 10.96
N LYS A 244 -0.22 10.47 11.38
CA LYS A 244 0.99 9.81 10.84
C LYS A 244 0.95 8.29 11.04
N ASP A 245 0.52 7.84 12.21
CA ASP A 245 0.39 6.42 12.54
C ASP A 245 -0.67 5.73 11.66
N GLU A 246 -1.80 6.39 11.43
CA GLU A 246 -2.86 5.89 10.54
C GLU A 246 -2.39 5.79 9.08
N LEU A 247 -1.65 6.79 8.57
CA LEU A 247 -1.07 6.78 7.23
C LEU A 247 -0.02 5.65 7.06
N PHE A 248 0.83 5.43 8.06
CA PHE A 248 1.80 4.33 8.04
C PHE A 248 1.10 2.96 8.08
N SER A 249 0.07 2.84 8.91
CA SER A 249 -0.76 1.63 9.00
C SER A 249 -1.44 1.35 7.66
N PHE A 250 -1.94 2.39 6.97
CA PHE A 250 -2.50 2.25 5.63
C PHE A 250 -1.50 1.66 4.63
N ILE A 251 -0.27 2.18 4.57
CA ILE A 251 0.78 1.61 3.70
C ILE A 251 1.06 0.16 4.06
N SER A 252 1.17 -0.14 5.35
CA SER A 252 1.47 -1.48 5.85
C SER A 252 0.40 -2.49 5.46
N ASP A 253 -0.88 -2.11 5.58
CA ASP A 253 -2.00 -2.98 5.22
C ASP A 253 -2.10 -3.21 3.71
N ILE A 254 -1.88 -2.16 2.90
CA ILE A 254 -2.09 -2.21 1.45
C ILE A 254 -0.88 -2.75 0.70
N TYR A 255 0.30 -2.21 0.97
CA TYR A 255 1.53 -2.47 0.23
C TYR A 255 2.48 -3.43 0.96
N GLY A 256 2.37 -3.56 2.28
CA GLY A 256 3.25 -4.37 3.11
C GLY A 256 4.14 -3.51 4.01
N LYS A 257 4.95 -4.18 4.83
CA LYS A 257 5.83 -3.53 5.81
C LYS A 257 6.73 -2.50 5.13
N THR A 258 6.90 -1.32 5.72
CA THR A 258 7.91 -0.35 5.30
C THR A 258 8.75 0.08 6.49
N ASP A 259 9.90 0.70 6.22
CA ASP A 259 10.71 1.32 7.24
C ASP A 259 10.06 2.61 7.77
N PRO A 260 9.84 2.76 9.09
CA PRO A 260 9.22 3.95 9.67
C PRO A 260 10.02 5.25 9.49
N TYR A 261 11.35 5.18 9.53
CA TYR A 261 12.22 6.35 9.34
C TYR A 261 12.11 6.85 7.89
N PHE A 262 12.21 5.96 6.91
CA PHE A 262 12.04 6.34 5.51
C PHE A 262 10.63 6.80 5.17
N PHE A 263 9.61 6.18 5.79
CA PHE A 263 8.24 6.67 5.67
C PHE A 263 8.10 8.12 6.14
N ASN A 264 8.63 8.46 7.32
CA ASN A 264 8.54 9.82 7.85
C ASN A 264 9.25 10.83 6.95
N LEU A 265 10.48 10.52 6.51
CA LEU A 265 11.20 11.36 5.56
C LEU A 265 10.42 11.55 4.25
N TRP A 266 9.81 10.48 3.74
CA TRP A 266 9.05 10.52 2.49
C TRP A 266 7.77 11.35 2.64
N VAL A 267 7.04 11.23 3.76
CA VAL A 267 5.83 12.02 4.08
C VAL A 267 6.15 13.50 4.18
N GLU A 268 7.25 13.85 4.85
CA GLU A 268 7.71 15.23 5.00
C GLU A 268 8.15 15.82 3.67
N LYS A 269 8.98 15.10 2.91
CA LYS A 269 9.46 15.51 1.58
C LYS A 269 8.31 15.82 0.61
N ASN A 270 7.23 15.04 0.66
CA ASN A 270 6.11 15.14 -0.28
C ASN A 270 4.92 15.96 0.24
N GLU A 271 5.07 16.62 1.40
CA GLU A 271 4.06 17.51 2.00
C GLU A 271 2.68 16.84 2.06
N VAL A 272 2.64 15.59 2.50
CA VAL A 272 1.40 14.79 2.56
C VAL A 272 0.47 15.30 3.65
N ILE A 273 1.02 15.76 4.76
CA ILE A 273 0.30 16.36 5.88
C ILE A 273 0.58 17.87 5.83
N THR A 274 -0.45 18.67 5.59
CA THR A 274 -0.37 20.12 5.76
C THR A 274 -0.27 20.45 7.24
N GLN A 275 0.79 21.17 7.64
CA GLN A 275 0.86 21.75 8.97
C GLN A 275 -0.19 22.87 9.06
N ASN A 276 -1.20 22.66 9.90
CA ASN A 276 -2.07 23.74 10.38
C ASN A 276 -1.43 24.37 11.62
#